data_AF-U5QQQ4-F1
#
_entry.id   AF-U5QQQ4-F1
#
_cell.length_a   1.000
_cell.length_b   1.000
_cell.length_c   1.000
_cell.angle_alpha   90.00
_cell.angle_beta   90.00
_cell.angle_gamma   90.00
#
_symmetry.space_group_name_H-M   'P 1'
#
loop_
_entity.id
_entity.type
_entity.pdbx_description
1 polymer ?
#
loop_
_entity_poly.entity_id
_entity_poly.type
_entity_poly.pdbx_seq_one_letter_code
_entity_poly.pdbx_strand_id
1 'polypeptide(L)'
;LAEMASIGLSVPPGLTISTEACQQYQIAGKKLPEGLWEEILEGLSFIERDIGASLADPSKPLLLSVRSGAAISMPGMMDTVLNLGLNDQVVVGLAAKSGERFAYDSFRRFLDMFGDVVMGIPHAKFEEKLERMKESKGVKNDTELSATDLKELVEQYKSVYLQVKGQEFPSDPKKQLELAIEAVFESWDSPRAIKYRSINQITGLKGTAVNIQCMVFGNMGDTSGTGVLFTRNPSTGEKKLYGEFLVNAQGEDVVAGIRTPEDLDTMKRLMPEAYAELIENCDILERHYKDMMDIEFTVQEERLWMLQCRTGKRTGKGAVKIAVDMVSEGLVDKKSAIKMVEPQHLDQLLHP
;
A
#
# COMPACT_ATOMS: atom_id res chain seq x y z
N LEU A 1 -10.41 4.67 -3.01
CA LEU A 1 -10.90 3.32 -2.64
C LEU A 1 -12.41 3.23 -2.83
N ALA A 2 -13.22 3.81 -1.94
CA ALA A 2 -14.69 3.75 -2.03
C ALA A 2 -15.23 4.17 -3.41
N GLU A 3 -14.71 5.28 -3.96
CA GLU A 3 -15.11 5.77 -5.28
C GLU A 3 -14.74 4.82 -6.43
N MET A 4 -13.57 4.16 -6.37
CA MET A 4 -13.19 3.17 -7.39
C MET A 4 -14.13 1.95 -7.33
N ALA A 5 -14.48 1.50 -6.13
CA ALA A 5 -15.39 0.38 -5.93
C ALA A 5 -16.81 0.73 -6.40
N SER A 6 -17.29 1.96 -6.16
CA SER A 6 -18.65 2.38 -6.54
C SER A 6 -18.85 2.51 -8.05
N ILE A 7 -17.79 2.80 -8.80
CA ILE A 7 -17.83 2.85 -10.27
C ILE A 7 -17.49 1.51 -10.94
N GLY A 8 -17.35 0.44 -10.16
CA GLY A 8 -17.23 -0.93 -10.65
C GLY A 8 -15.81 -1.39 -10.99
N LEU A 9 -14.76 -0.71 -10.51
CA LEU A 9 -13.39 -1.20 -10.68
C LEU A 9 -13.10 -2.38 -9.75
N SER A 10 -12.21 -3.26 -10.20
CA SER A 10 -11.68 -4.41 -9.43
C SER A 10 -10.84 -3.93 -8.24
N VAL A 11 -11.48 -3.51 -7.15
CA VAL A 11 -10.82 -3.07 -5.90
C VAL A 11 -10.92 -4.18 -4.86
N PRO A 12 -9.83 -4.56 -4.18
CA PRO A 12 -9.92 -5.54 -3.10
C PRO A 12 -10.83 -5.02 -1.98
N PRO A 13 -11.74 -5.86 -1.43
CA PRO A 13 -12.68 -5.42 -0.41
C PRO A 13 -11.95 -5.01 0.86
N GLY A 14 -12.56 -4.06 1.58
CA GLY A 14 -11.96 -3.44 2.75
C GLY A 14 -12.94 -2.56 3.50
N LEU A 15 -12.44 -1.87 4.52
CA LEU A 15 -13.14 -0.87 5.31
C LEU A 15 -12.24 0.33 5.60
N THR A 16 -12.85 1.46 5.92
CA THR A 16 -12.13 2.68 6.30
C THR A 16 -12.63 3.18 7.65
N ILE A 17 -11.72 3.24 8.63
CA ILE A 17 -11.96 3.88 9.92
C ILE A 17 -11.80 5.39 9.74
N SER A 18 -12.78 6.18 10.18
CA SER A 18 -12.86 7.60 9.88
C SER A 18 -11.79 8.44 10.58
N THR A 19 -11.55 9.66 10.06
CA THR A 19 -10.71 10.66 10.75
C THR A 19 -11.30 11.14 12.07
N GLU A 20 -12.62 10.96 12.27
CA GLU A 20 -13.30 11.33 13.52
C GLU A 20 -12.97 10.33 14.62
N ALA A 21 -12.88 9.04 14.30
CA ALA A 21 -12.39 8.02 15.23
C ALA A 21 -10.94 8.31 15.66
N CYS A 22 -10.08 8.75 14.74
CA CYS A 22 -8.73 9.21 15.10
C CYS A 22 -8.77 10.41 16.07
N GLN A 23 -9.65 11.39 15.83
CA GLN A 23 -9.79 12.54 16.71
C GLN A 23 -10.26 12.12 18.11
N GLN A 24 -11.26 11.23 18.18
CA GLN A 24 -11.78 10.67 19.42
C GLN A 24 -10.70 9.90 20.18
N TYR A 25 -9.90 9.10 19.49
CA TYR A 25 -8.73 8.40 20.05
C TYR A 25 -7.76 9.38 20.73
N GLN A 26 -7.43 10.49 20.07
CA GLN A 26 -6.52 11.50 20.63
C GLN A 26 -7.12 12.19 21.86
N ILE A 27 -8.41 12.58 21.80
CA ILE A 27 -9.11 13.24 22.92
C ILE A 27 -9.25 12.30 24.13
N ALA A 28 -9.45 11.00 23.89
CA ALA A 28 -9.58 9.97 24.93
C ALA A 28 -8.25 9.58 25.60
N GLY A 29 -7.15 10.29 25.29
CA GLY A 29 -5.84 10.00 25.84
C GLY A 29 -5.20 8.76 25.22
N LYS A 30 -5.32 8.61 23.89
CA LYS A 30 -4.79 7.49 23.10
C LYS A 30 -5.39 6.15 23.49
N LYS A 31 -6.72 6.11 23.54
CA LYS A 31 -7.49 4.88 23.75
C LYS A 31 -8.55 4.79 22.68
N LEU A 32 -8.77 3.59 22.15
CA LEU A 32 -9.85 3.36 21.20
C LEU A 32 -11.19 3.74 21.86
N PRO A 33 -12.03 4.55 21.20
CA PRO A 33 -13.34 4.92 21.72
C PRO A 33 -14.23 3.67 21.87
N GLU A 34 -15.13 3.71 22.85
CA GLU A 34 -16.09 2.62 23.11
C GLU A 34 -16.96 2.35 21.87
N GLY A 35 -17.18 1.07 21.55
CA GLY A 35 -17.97 0.64 20.38
C GLY A 35 -17.20 0.57 19.06
N LEU A 36 -16.08 1.27 18.92
CA LEU A 36 -15.34 1.30 17.66
C LEU A 36 -14.77 -0.07 17.28
N TRP A 37 -14.31 -0.85 18.28
CA TRP A 37 -13.75 -2.17 18.02
C TRP A 37 -14.82 -3.13 17.49
N GLU A 38 -16.03 -3.07 18.02
CA GLU A 38 -17.18 -3.84 17.56
C GLU A 38 -17.53 -3.47 16.11
N GLU A 39 -17.57 -2.19 15.76
CA GLU A 39 -17.79 -1.73 14.37
C GLU A 39 -16.69 -2.24 13.40
N ILE A 40 -15.43 -2.25 13.84
CA ILE A 40 -14.31 -2.80 13.05
C ILE A 40 -14.52 -4.29 12.81
N LEU A 41 -14.93 -5.06 13.83
CA LEU A 41 -15.18 -6.49 13.70
C LEU A 41 -16.39 -6.80 12.80
N GLU A 42 -17.42 -5.95 12.80
CA GLU A 42 -18.54 -6.05 11.85
C GLU A 42 -18.09 -5.83 10.40
N GLY A 43 -17.27 -4.81 10.17
CA GLY A 43 -16.69 -4.56 8.85
C GLY A 43 -15.75 -5.69 8.40
N LEU A 44 -14.95 -6.25 9.32
CA LEU A 44 -14.11 -7.41 9.02
C LEU A 44 -14.97 -8.63 8.63
N SER A 45 -16.07 -8.86 9.34
CA SER A 45 -17.02 -9.94 9.03
C SER A 45 -17.69 -9.76 7.66
N PHE A 46 -17.82 -8.51 7.16
CA PHE A 46 -18.24 -8.26 5.78
C PHE A 46 -17.16 -8.70 4.78
N ILE A 47 -15.89 -8.32 5.00
CA ILE A 47 -14.75 -8.70 4.15
C ILE A 47 -14.60 -10.22 4.08
N GLU A 48 -14.67 -10.90 5.23
CA GLU A 48 -14.56 -12.36 5.33
C GLU A 48 -15.64 -13.09 4.50
N ARG A 49 -16.89 -12.58 4.55
CA ARG A 49 -18.00 -13.15 3.77
C ARG A 49 -17.85 -12.91 2.27
N ASP A 50 -17.39 -11.73 1.87
CA ASP A 50 -17.22 -11.36 0.46
C ASP A 50 -16.11 -12.19 -0.21
N ILE A 51 -14.99 -12.37 0.49
CA ILE A 51 -13.85 -13.16 0.00
C ILE A 51 -14.06 -14.68 0.21
N GLY A 52 -14.87 -15.08 1.18
CA GLY A 52 -15.02 -16.48 1.59
C GLY A 52 -13.79 -17.03 2.30
N ALA A 53 -13.07 -16.17 3.03
CA ALA A 53 -11.87 -16.46 3.82
C ALA A 53 -12.02 -15.85 5.23
N SER A 54 -11.20 -16.31 6.18
CA SER A 54 -11.30 -15.86 7.56
C SER A 54 -9.94 -15.51 8.15
N LEU A 55 -9.93 -14.51 9.02
CA LEU A 55 -8.75 -14.11 9.75
C LEU A 55 -8.38 -15.25 10.73
N ALA A 56 -7.09 -15.61 10.77
CA ALA A 56 -6.56 -16.73 11.55
C ALA A 56 -6.96 -18.16 11.09
N ASP A 57 -7.65 -18.35 9.95
CA ASP A 57 -7.96 -19.69 9.42
C ASP A 57 -6.86 -20.18 8.45
N PRO A 58 -6.07 -21.21 8.78
CA PRO A 58 -5.04 -21.73 7.88
C PRO A 58 -5.60 -22.35 6.59
N SER A 59 -6.83 -22.85 6.59
CA SER A 59 -7.42 -23.48 5.41
C SER A 59 -7.86 -22.46 4.36
N LYS A 60 -8.31 -21.29 4.81
CA LYS A 60 -8.77 -20.17 3.97
C LYS A 60 -8.29 -18.85 4.57
N PRO A 61 -6.97 -18.58 4.48
CA PRO A 61 -6.39 -17.44 5.18
C PRO A 61 -6.82 -16.12 4.54
N LEU A 62 -7.43 -15.25 5.34
CA LEU A 62 -7.57 -13.83 5.03
C LEU A 62 -6.35 -13.08 5.59
N LEU A 63 -5.60 -12.41 4.71
CA LEU A 63 -4.57 -11.46 5.10
C LEU A 63 -5.01 -10.05 4.76
N LEU A 64 -4.55 -9.08 5.55
CA LEU A 64 -4.95 -7.68 5.45
C LEU A 64 -3.74 -6.77 5.20
N SER A 65 -3.99 -5.64 4.56
CA SER A 65 -3.12 -4.47 4.60
C SER A 65 -3.76 -3.39 5.44
N VAL A 66 -2.93 -2.62 6.15
CA VAL A 66 -3.32 -1.46 6.95
C VAL A 66 -2.58 -0.25 6.41
N ARG A 67 -3.33 0.75 5.94
CA ARG A 67 -2.79 1.96 5.30
C ARG A 67 -3.33 3.22 5.97
N SER A 68 -2.45 4.14 6.31
CA SER A 68 -2.84 5.48 6.75
C SER A 68 -3.39 6.32 5.59
N GLY A 69 -4.26 7.28 5.87
CA GLY A 69 -4.82 8.16 4.84
C GLY A 69 -5.45 9.42 5.42
N ALA A 70 -4.80 10.57 5.22
CA ALA A 70 -5.37 11.88 5.57
C ALA A 70 -6.09 12.52 4.37
N ALA A 71 -6.88 13.57 4.64
CA ALA A 71 -7.60 14.31 3.59
C ALA A 71 -6.68 14.95 2.54
N ILE A 72 -5.42 15.19 2.89
CA ILE A 72 -4.38 15.69 1.99
C ILE A 72 -3.09 14.87 2.18
N SER A 73 -2.17 14.97 1.22
CA SER A 73 -0.86 14.33 1.29
C SER A 73 -0.11 14.76 2.55
N MET A 74 0.20 13.81 3.43
CA MET A 74 0.80 14.05 4.74
C MET A 74 2.05 13.16 4.93
N PRO A 75 3.29 13.70 4.87
CA PRO A 75 4.48 12.93 5.19
C PRO A 75 4.61 12.71 6.71
N GLY A 76 5.20 11.59 7.09
CA GLY A 76 5.37 11.22 8.50
C GLY A 76 4.17 10.53 9.12
N MET A 77 3.17 10.18 8.31
CA MET A 77 2.17 9.19 8.66
C MET A 77 2.80 7.80 8.66
N MET A 78 2.17 6.86 9.36
CA MET A 78 2.59 5.46 9.41
C MET A 78 2.69 4.88 7.99
N ASP A 79 3.80 4.19 7.73
CA ASP A 79 3.99 3.43 6.50
C ASP A 79 2.97 2.28 6.41
N THR A 80 2.76 1.77 5.19
CA THR A 80 1.80 0.68 4.97
C THR A 80 2.30 -0.61 5.58
N VAL A 81 1.42 -1.34 6.29
CA VAL A 81 1.69 -2.71 6.73
C VAL A 81 0.94 -3.68 5.81
N LEU A 82 1.66 -4.61 5.19
CA LEU A 82 1.11 -5.70 4.40
C LEU A 82 1.14 -7.03 5.16
N ASN A 83 0.39 -8.02 4.68
CA ASN A 83 0.38 -9.40 5.17
C ASN A 83 -0.04 -9.56 6.65
N LEU A 84 -0.81 -8.60 7.19
CA LEU A 84 -1.35 -8.67 8.54
C LEU A 84 -2.29 -9.87 8.66
N GLY A 85 -2.12 -10.65 9.73
CA GLY A 85 -2.84 -11.90 9.99
C GLY A 85 -1.97 -13.14 9.87
N LEU A 86 -0.72 -13.01 9.42
CA LEU A 86 0.23 -14.11 9.42
C LEU A 86 0.64 -14.51 10.85
N ASN A 87 0.71 -15.82 11.05
CA ASN A 87 1.29 -16.50 12.21
C ASN A 87 1.74 -17.90 11.78
N ASP A 88 2.24 -18.70 12.72
CA ASP A 88 2.77 -20.04 12.42
C ASP A 88 1.77 -21.03 11.83
N GLN A 89 0.50 -20.90 12.17
CA GLN A 89 -0.53 -21.77 11.61
C GLN A 89 -0.95 -21.28 10.23
N VAL A 90 -1.19 -19.97 10.10
CA VAL A 90 -1.65 -19.34 8.86
C VAL A 90 -0.59 -19.43 7.76
N VAL A 91 0.69 -19.29 8.09
CA VAL A 91 1.79 -19.38 7.10
C VAL A 91 1.89 -20.78 6.50
N VAL A 92 1.63 -21.84 7.27
CA VAL A 92 1.60 -23.22 6.76
C VAL A 92 0.44 -23.41 5.78
N GLY A 93 -0.73 -22.84 6.11
CA GLY A 93 -1.88 -22.80 5.21
C GLY A 93 -1.60 -22.07 3.90
N LEU A 94 -0.99 -20.89 3.99
CA LEU A 94 -0.56 -20.10 2.85
C LEU A 94 0.48 -20.85 2.00
N ALA A 95 1.44 -21.51 2.64
CA ALA A 95 2.46 -22.31 1.98
C ALA A 95 1.87 -23.48 1.19
N ALA A 96 0.84 -24.14 1.72
CA ALA A 96 0.16 -25.23 1.05
C ALA A 96 -0.56 -24.80 -0.24
N LYS A 97 -1.08 -23.55 -0.28
CA LYS A 97 -1.83 -23.02 -1.42
C LYS A 97 -0.95 -22.32 -2.45
N SER A 98 0.06 -21.59 -1.98
CA SER A 98 0.79 -20.61 -2.79
C SER A 98 2.30 -20.86 -2.85
N GLY A 99 2.76 -21.96 -2.26
CA GLY A 99 4.17 -22.36 -2.23
C GLY A 99 4.92 -21.90 -0.98
N GLU A 100 5.78 -22.76 -0.44
CA GLU A 100 6.47 -22.50 0.83
C GLU A 100 7.35 -21.26 0.79
N ARG A 101 8.15 -21.10 -0.27
CA ARG A 101 9.08 -19.96 -0.35
C ARG A 101 8.33 -18.63 -0.26
N PHE A 102 7.24 -18.47 -1.01
CA PHE A 102 6.41 -17.26 -0.99
C PHE A 102 5.80 -17.00 0.40
N ALA A 103 5.24 -18.03 1.04
CA ALA A 103 4.58 -17.87 2.33
C ALA A 103 5.56 -17.44 3.42
N TYR A 104 6.73 -18.08 3.50
CA TYR A 104 7.74 -17.73 4.50
C TYR A 104 8.50 -16.44 4.17
N ASP A 105 8.66 -16.09 2.88
CA ASP A 105 9.15 -14.75 2.49
C ASP A 105 8.17 -13.65 2.93
N SER A 106 6.88 -13.85 2.70
CA SER A 106 5.84 -12.93 3.14
C SER A 106 5.78 -12.81 4.67
N PHE A 107 6.02 -13.92 5.39
CA PHE A 107 6.03 -13.92 6.85
C PHE A 107 7.24 -13.21 7.45
N ARG A 108 8.46 -13.42 6.92
CA ARG A 108 9.63 -12.66 7.39
C ARG A 108 9.47 -11.15 7.14
N ARG A 109 8.91 -10.75 6.00
CA ARG A 109 8.66 -9.34 5.65
C ARG A 109 7.62 -8.74 6.58
N PHE A 110 6.57 -9.49 6.89
CA PHE A 110 5.57 -9.05 7.87
C PHE A 110 6.18 -8.86 9.26
N LEU A 111 7.02 -9.78 9.73
CA LEU A 111 7.70 -9.66 11.02
C LEU A 111 8.61 -8.42 11.08
N ASP A 112 9.31 -8.09 10.00
CA ASP A 112 10.12 -6.88 9.94
C ASP A 112 9.25 -5.62 9.98
N MET A 113 8.34 -5.50 9.00
CA MET A 113 7.50 -4.33 8.81
C MET A 113 6.54 -4.08 9.98
N PHE A 114 5.92 -5.12 10.54
CA PHE A 114 5.10 -4.97 11.75
C PHE A 114 5.97 -4.62 12.95
N GLY A 115 7.17 -5.19 13.04
CA GLY A 115 8.14 -4.89 14.09
C GLY A 115 8.55 -3.42 14.07
N ASP A 116 8.96 -2.91 12.92
CA ASP A 116 9.41 -1.54 12.73
C ASP A 116 8.26 -0.55 12.85
N VAL A 117 7.22 -0.72 12.03
CA VAL A 117 6.18 0.30 11.86
C VAL A 117 5.17 0.31 13.02
N VAL A 118 4.79 -0.86 13.56
CA VAL A 118 3.80 -0.95 14.65
C VAL A 118 4.47 -0.99 16.01
N MET A 119 5.51 -1.83 16.15
CA MET A 119 6.13 -2.07 17.46
C MET A 119 7.33 -1.16 17.73
N GLY A 120 7.81 -0.38 16.76
CA GLY A 120 8.97 0.51 16.90
C GLY A 120 10.27 -0.24 17.18
N ILE A 121 10.47 -1.40 16.53
CA ILE A 121 11.71 -2.19 16.54
C ILE A 121 12.52 -1.80 15.30
N PRO A 122 13.72 -1.20 15.44
CA PRO A 122 14.45 -0.70 14.28
C PRO A 122 14.69 -1.76 13.22
N HIS A 123 14.29 -1.49 11.97
CA HIS A 123 14.52 -2.35 10.79
C HIS A 123 15.95 -2.94 10.71
N ALA A 124 16.97 -2.15 11.08
CA ALA A 124 18.37 -2.59 11.13
C ALA A 124 18.62 -3.87 11.95
N LYS A 125 17.75 -4.19 12.92
CA LYS A 125 17.84 -5.43 13.72
C LYS A 125 17.39 -6.66 12.95
N PHE A 126 16.46 -6.51 12.03
CA PHE A 126 16.02 -7.58 11.14
C PHE A 126 17.03 -7.77 10.00
N GLU A 127 17.49 -6.69 9.39
CA GLU A 127 18.57 -6.70 8.38
C GLU A 127 19.85 -7.37 8.90
N GLU A 128 20.24 -7.12 10.15
CA GLU A 128 21.38 -7.79 10.79
C GLU A 128 21.24 -9.33 10.79
N LYS A 129 20.03 -9.86 10.91
CA LYS A 129 19.76 -11.31 10.86
C LYS A 129 19.78 -11.82 9.42
N LEU A 130 19.15 -11.10 8.50
CA LEU A 130 19.11 -11.45 7.08
C LEU A 130 20.51 -11.48 6.46
N GLU A 131 21.31 -10.44 6.66
CA GLU A 131 22.68 -10.36 6.13
C GLU A 131 23.56 -11.48 6.67
N ARG A 132 23.50 -11.77 7.98
CA ARG A 132 24.23 -12.92 8.55
C ARG A 132 23.80 -14.25 7.93
N MET A 133 22.51 -14.43 7.67
CA MET A 133 22.03 -15.63 7.00
C MET A 133 22.59 -15.71 5.57
N LYS A 134 22.51 -14.62 4.79
CA LYS A 134 23.06 -14.57 3.43
C LYS A 134 24.56 -14.87 3.39
N GLU A 135 25.34 -14.26 4.28
CA GLU A 135 26.77 -14.53 4.46
C GLU A 135 27.04 -16.00 4.75
N SER A 136 26.27 -16.60 5.68
CA SER A 136 26.43 -18.01 6.06
C SER A 136 26.08 -18.99 4.94
N LYS A 137 25.15 -18.61 4.05
CA LYS A 137 24.71 -19.42 2.90
C LYS A 137 25.49 -19.10 1.63
N GLY A 138 26.33 -18.08 1.64
CA GLY A 138 27.15 -17.67 0.49
C GLY A 138 26.35 -17.06 -0.66
N VAL A 139 25.16 -16.51 -0.38
CA VAL A 139 24.30 -15.86 -1.39
C VAL A 139 24.40 -14.34 -1.29
N LYS A 140 24.09 -13.62 -2.38
CA LYS A 140 24.15 -12.16 -2.41
C LYS A 140 22.78 -11.52 -2.33
N ASN A 141 21.80 -12.11 -3.01
CA ASN A 141 20.45 -11.59 -3.10
C ASN A 141 19.48 -12.40 -2.23
N ASP A 142 18.51 -11.73 -1.63
CA ASP A 142 17.46 -12.37 -0.82
C ASP A 142 16.65 -13.40 -1.62
N THR A 143 16.55 -13.19 -2.94
CA THR A 143 15.86 -14.09 -3.86
C THR A 143 16.48 -15.49 -3.92
N GLU A 144 17.77 -15.60 -3.60
CA GLU A 144 18.54 -16.85 -3.62
C GLU A 144 18.33 -17.70 -2.35
N LEU A 145 17.71 -17.15 -1.30
CA LEU A 145 17.37 -17.91 -0.08
C LEU A 145 16.26 -18.93 -0.37
N SER A 146 16.46 -20.16 0.12
CA SER A 146 15.49 -21.25 -0.02
C SER A 146 14.34 -21.12 0.99
N ALA A 147 13.24 -21.86 0.77
CA ALA A 147 12.13 -21.91 1.73
C ALA A 147 12.57 -22.37 3.13
N THR A 148 13.53 -23.29 3.22
CA THR A 148 14.09 -23.76 4.48
C THR A 148 14.87 -22.67 5.20
N ASP A 149 15.66 -21.88 4.47
CA ASP A 149 16.39 -20.75 5.04
C ASP A 149 15.41 -19.69 5.57
N LEU A 150 14.36 -19.39 4.81
CA LEU A 150 13.32 -18.43 5.21
C LEU A 150 12.53 -18.89 6.45
N LYS A 151 12.26 -20.20 6.57
CA LYS A 151 11.67 -20.79 7.79
C LYS A 151 12.57 -20.55 9.01
N GLU A 152 13.88 -20.76 8.86
CA GLU A 152 14.84 -20.47 9.92
C GLU A 152 14.90 -18.97 10.25
N LEU A 153 14.85 -18.12 9.22
CA LEU A 153 14.92 -16.66 9.39
C LEU A 153 13.71 -16.10 10.13
N VAL A 154 12.52 -16.64 9.89
CA VAL A 154 11.29 -16.29 10.62
C VAL A 154 11.47 -16.48 12.12
N GLU A 155 12.07 -17.59 12.56
CA GLU A 155 12.36 -17.82 13.98
C GLU A 155 13.40 -16.84 14.53
N GLN A 156 14.43 -16.54 13.74
CA GLN A 156 15.40 -15.50 14.11
C GLN A 156 14.75 -14.12 14.24
N TYR A 157 13.79 -13.78 13.37
CA TYR A 157 13.06 -12.51 13.42
C TYR A 157 12.14 -12.43 14.64
N LYS A 158 11.42 -13.50 14.99
CA LYS A 158 10.64 -13.54 16.24
C LYS A 158 11.52 -13.32 17.47
N SER A 159 12.75 -13.84 17.46
CA SER A 159 13.70 -13.61 18.55
C SER A 159 14.08 -12.13 18.72
N VAL A 160 14.04 -11.33 17.65
CA VAL A 160 14.30 -9.87 17.70
C VAL A 160 13.25 -9.17 18.54
N TYR A 161 11.97 -9.55 18.45
CA TYR A 161 10.89 -8.99 19.28
C TYR A 161 11.19 -9.19 20.76
N LEU A 162 11.55 -10.40 21.16
CA LEU A 162 11.87 -10.72 22.55
C LEU A 162 13.13 -9.96 23.02
N GLN A 163 14.16 -9.86 22.18
CA GLN A 163 15.42 -9.20 22.52
C GLN A 163 15.28 -7.68 22.65
N VAL A 164 14.48 -7.04 21.81
CA VAL A 164 14.37 -5.56 21.74
C VAL A 164 13.24 -5.03 22.62
N LYS A 165 12.09 -5.71 22.66
CA LYS A 165 10.89 -5.25 23.38
C LYS A 165 10.58 -6.07 24.63
N GLY A 166 11.23 -7.22 24.83
CA GLY A 166 10.92 -8.12 25.93
C GLY A 166 9.56 -8.82 25.79
N GLN A 167 9.00 -8.83 24.59
CA GLN A 167 7.67 -9.39 24.29
C GLN A 167 7.76 -10.25 23.03
N GLU A 168 6.95 -11.28 22.95
CA GLU A 168 6.83 -12.11 21.75
C GLU A 168 6.05 -11.37 20.66
N PHE A 169 6.25 -11.79 19.41
CA PHE A 169 5.42 -11.35 18.30
C PHE A 169 3.94 -11.74 18.53
N PRO A 170 2.97 -10.82 18.39
CA PRO A 170 1.56 -11.13 18.62
C PRO A 170 1.05 -12.09 17.55
N SER A 171 0.82 -13.35 17.91
CA SER A 171 0.35 -14.39 16.98
C SER A 171 -1.15 -14.32 16.69
N ASP A 172 -1.94 -13.64 17.52
CA ASP A 172 -3.37 -13.37 17.28
C ASP A 172 -3.54 -12.24 16.25
N PRO A 173 -4.11 -12.53 15.06
CA PRO A 173 -4.38 -11.53 14.04
C PRO A 173 -5.25 -10.35 14.49
N LYS A 174 -6.19 -10.57 15.42
CA LYS A 174 -7.03 -9.48 15.94
C LYS A 174 -6.19 -8.53 16.78
N LYS A 175 -5.26 -9.06 17.59
CA LYS A 175 -4.31 -8.22 18.32
C LYS A 175 -3.36 -7.47 17.40
N GLN A 176 -2.89 -8.12 16.33
CA GLN A 176 -2.09 -7.44 15.29
C GLN A 176 -2.87 -6.25 14.70
N LEU A 177 -4.15 -6.44 14.36
CA LEU A 177 -5.00 -5.41 13.79
C LEU A 177 -5.24 -4.24 14.74
N GLU A 178 -5.56 -4.53 16.00
CA GLU A 178 -5.73 -3.51 17.05
C GLU A 178 -4.49 -2.62 17.16
N LEU A 179 -3.31 -3.23 17.32
CA LEU A 179 -2.04 -2.51 17.43
C LEU A 179 -1.71 -1.69 16.19
N ALA A 180 -2.00 -2.21 14.99
CA ALA A 180 -1.78 -1.50 13.75
C ALA A 180 -2.68 -0.25 13.62
N ILE A 181 -3.94 -0.34 14.06
CA ILE A 181 -4.86 0.81 14.06
C ILE A 181 -4.37 1.89 15.03
N GLU A 182 -3.98 1.49 16.24
CA GLU A 182 -3.41 2.40 17.24
C GLU A 182 -2.15 3.10 16.69
N ALA A 183 -1.23 2.34 16.07
CA ALA A 183 -0.03 2.90 15.45
C ALA A 183 -0.34 3.90 14.33
N VAL A 184 -1.36 3.65 13.49
CA VAL A 184 -1.79 4.62 12.47
C VAL A 184 -2.28 5.91 13.14
N PHE A 185 -3.15 5.81 14.16
CA PHE A 185 -3.64 6.98 14.87
C PHE A 185 -2.52 7.76 15.57
N GLU A 186 -1.57 7.06 16.19
CA GLU A 186 -0.42 7.69 16.84
C GLU A 186 0.50 8.42 15.85
N SER A 187 0.67 7.87 14.65
CA SER A 187 1.50 8.49 13.61
C SER A 187 1.01 9.87 13.18
N TRP A 188 -0.27 10.19 13.40
CA TRP A 188 -0.81 11.52 13.17
C TRP A 188 -0.07 12.62 13.94
N ASP A 189 0.42 12.30 15.14
CA ASP A 189 1.17 13.22 16.01
C ASP A 189 2.68 12.92 16.01
N SER A 190 3.19 12.28 14.95
CA SER A 190 4.63 12.12 14.77
C SER A 190 5.31 13.50 14.65
N PRO A 191 6.56 13.66 15.12
CA PRO A 191 7.28 14.93 14.98
C PRO A 191 7.35 15.43 13.53
N ARG A 192 7.46 14.50 12.57
CA ARG A 192 7.49 14.80 11.13
C ARG A 192 6.13 15.32 10.64
N ALA A 193 5.02 14.68 11.03
CA ALA A 193 3.67 15.11 10.67
C ALA A 193 3.33 16.49 11.26
N ILE A 194 3.64 16.71 12.54
CA ILE A 194 3.45 18.00 13.22
C ILE A 194 4.23 19.10 12.51
N LYS A 195 5.52 18.85 12.22
CA LYS A 195 6.37 19.84 11.56
C LYS A 195 5.88 20.15 10.15
N TYR A 196 5.42 19.16 9.41
CA TYR A 196 4.86 19.35 8.08
C TYR A 196 3.59 20.21 8.10
N ARG A 197 2.65 19.93 9.02
CA ARG A 197 1.44 20.76 9.18
C ARG A 197 1.79 22.21 9.52
N SER A 198 2.76 22.40 10.41
CA SER A 198 3.23 23.73 10.82
C SER A 198 3.86 24.51 9.67
N ILE A 199 4.78 23.92 8.90
CA ILE A 199 5.45 24.59 7.78
C ILE A 199 4.46 24.97 6.68
N ASN A 200 3.53 24.08 6.36
CA ASN A 200 2.55 24.28 5.29
C ASN A 200 1.27 24.97 5.77
N GLN A 201 1.23 25.44 7.03
CA GLN A 201 0.10 26.17 7.63
C GLN A 201 -1.24 25.40 7.53
N ILE A 202 -1.18 24.07 7.61
CA ILE A 202 -2.34 23.19 7.53
C ILE A 202 -3.07 23.23 8.89
N THR A 203 -4.31 23.69 8.89
CA THR A 203 -5.18 23.74 10.07
C THR A 203 -6.55 23.10 9.76
N GLY A 204 -7.29 22.71 10.80
CA GLY A 204 -8.67 22.20 10.68
C GLY A 204 -8.80 20.71 10.35
N LEU A 205 -7.71 19.98 10.09
CA LEU A 205 -7.76 18.52 9.92
C LEU A 205 -8.00 17.81 11.25
N LYS A 206 -8.94 16.85 11.26
CA LYS A 206 -9.34 16.10 12.46
C LYS A 206 -8.35 15.00 12.86
N GLY A 207 -7.67 14.39 11.88
CA GLY A 207 -6.86 13.20 12.08
C GLY A 207 -6.54 12.51 10.76
N THR A 208 -6.13 11.25 10.87
CA THR A 208 -5.98 10.31 9.74
C THR A 208 -7.09 9.27 9.75
N ALA A 209 -7.49 8.79 8.58
CA ALA A 209 -8.24 7.56 8.45
C ALA A 209 -7.30 6.34 8.50
N VAL A 210 -7.88 5.16 8.72
CA VAL A 210 -7.21 3.86 8.58
C VAL A 210 -7.95 3.06 7.53
N ASN A 211 -7.26 2.64 6.47
CA ASN A 211 -7.83 1.75 5.46
C ASN A 211 -7.34 0.33 5.75
N ILE A 212 -8.28 -0.57 6.00
CA ILE A 212 -8.01 -2.00 6.20
C ILE A 212 -8.55 -2.72 4.97
N GLN A 213 -7.69 -3.38 4.22
CA GLN A 213 -8.03 -3.95 2.91
C GLN A 213 -7.50 -5.37 2.77
N CYS A 214 -8.28 -6.25 2.15
CA CYS A 214 -7.84 -7.60 1.80
C CYS A 214 -6.53 -7.55 0.99
N MET A 215 -5.58 -8.40 1.35
CA MET A 215 -4.34 -8.56 0.59
C MET A 215 -4.62 -9.14 -0.80
N VAL A 216 -3.82 -8.64 -1.75
CA VAL A 216 -3.61 -9.21 -3.06
C VAL A 216 -2.10 -9.31 -3.27
N PHE A 217 -1.63 -10.42 -3.83
CA PHE A 217 -0.21 -10.77 -3.88
C PHE A 217 0.36 -10.65 -5.29
N GLY A 218 1.23 -9.66 -5.49
CA GLY A 218 2.02 -9.51 -6.72
C GLY A 218 3.23 -10.46 -6.78
N ASN A 219 3.50 -11.23 -5.72
CA ASN A 219 4.69 -12.07 -5.52
C ASN A 219 4.37 -13.59 -5.48
N MET A 220 3.30 -14.02 -6.15
CA MET A 220 2.92 -15.44 -6.26
C MET A 220 3.56 -16.17 -7.45
N GLY A 221 4.51 -15.56 -8.15
CA GLY A 221 5.14 -16.12 -9.35
C GLY A 221 5.16 -15.14 -10.53
N ASP A 222 5.50 -15.65 -11.70
CA ASP A 222 5.75 -14.84 -12.90
C ASP A 222 4.47 -14.35 -13.60
N THR A 223 3.31 -14.86 -13.19
CA THR A 223 1.97 -14.41 -13.58
C THR A 223 1.38 -13.36 -12.62
N SER A 224 2.17 -12.91 -11.65
CA SER A 224 1.82 -11.89 -10.69
C SER A 224 2.83 -10.74 -10.72
N GLY A 225 2.40 -9.55 -10.31
CA GLY A 225 3.28 -8.39 -10.19
C GLY A 225 2.57 -7.19 -9.59
N THR A 226 3.30 -6.10 -9.41
CA THR A 226 2.76 -4.83 -8.91
C THR A 226 3.31 -3.68 -9.72
N GLY A 227 2.55 -2.60 -9.83
CA GLY A 227 2.98 -1.44 -10.59
C GLY A 227 2.35 -0.15 -10.11
N VAL A 228 3.00 0.94 -10.53
CA VAL A 228 2.54 2.31 -10.32
C VAL A 228 2.59 3.04 -11.64
N LEU A 229 1.58 3.84 -11.94
CA LEU A 229 1.56 4.63 -13.16
C LEU A 229 0.80 5.94 -13.01
N PHE A 230 1.15 6.85 -13.91
CA PHE A 230 0.38 8.04 -14.24
C PHE A 230 -0.32 7.81 -15.59
N THR A 231 -1.59 8.20 -15.70
CA THR A 231 -2.35 8.04 -16.95
C THR A 231 -1.81 8.91 -18.09
N ARG A 232 -1.05 9.96 -17.76
CA ARG A 232 -0.27 10.80 -18.68
C ARG A 232 1.08 11.09 -18.05
N ASN A 233 2.09 11.41 -18.87
CA ASN A 233 3.43 11.72 -18.37
C ASN A 233 3.41 12.95 -17.43
N PRO A 234 3.79 12.82 -16.14
CA PRO A 234 3.68 13.90 -15.16
C PRO A 234 4.70 15.04 -15.41
N SER A 235 5.76 14.78 -16.18
CA SER A 235 6.82 15.74 -16.47
C SER A 235 6.55 16.53 -17.75
N THR A 236 6.08 15.87 -18.81
CA THR A 236 5.88 16.49 -20.13
C THR A 236 4.43 16.83 -20.41
N GLY A 237 3.48 16.11 -19.79
CA GLY A 237 2.05 16.15 -20.07
C GLY A 237 1.62 15.32 -21.28
N GLU A 238 2.52 14.53 -21.88
CA GLU A 238 2.19 13.63 -22.99
C GLU A 238 1.12 12.60 -22.59
N LYS A 239 0.09 12.43 -23.43
CA LYS A 239 -0.96 11.41 -23.23
C LYS A 239 -0.44 10.02 -23.59
N LYS A 240 0.39 9.48 -22.70
CA LYS A 240 0.92 8.12 -22.72
C LYS A 240 1.01 7.64 -21.28
N LEU A 241 0.60 6.40 -21.02
CA LEU A 241 0.78 5.77 -19.71
C LEU A 241 2.26 5.82 -19.34
N TYR A 242 2.55 6.36 -18.17
CA TYR A 242 3.91 6.56 -17.68
C TYR A 242 4.03 5.89 -16.32
N GLY A 243 4.79 4.81 -16.24
CA GLY A 243 4.86 4.03 -15.01
C GLY A 243 5.83 2.88 -15.10
N GLU A 244 5.82 2.11 -14.03
CA GLU A 244 6.77 1.04 -13.75
C GLU A 244 6.01 -0.20 -13.26
N PHE A 245 6.57 -1.37 -13.55
CA PHE A 245 6.03 -2.66 -13.16
C PHE A 245 7.13 -3.59 -12.65
N LEU A 246 6.82 -4.38 -11.63
CA LEU A 246 7.70 -5.42 -11.11
C LEU A 246 6.98 -6.76 -11.11
N VAL A 247 7.52 -7.72 -11.86
CA VAL A 247 7.05 -9.12 -11.87
C VAL A 247 7.48 -9.80 -10.58
N ASN A 248 6.57 -10.59 -10.00
CA ASN A 248 6.82 -11.40 -8.81
C ASN A 248 7.36 -10.56 -7.63
N ALA A 249 6.65 -9.48 -7.29
CA ALA A 249 7.05 -8.48 -6.29
C ALA A 249 5.85 -7.92 -5.49
N GLN A 250 6.11 -7.33 -4.32
CA GLN A 250 5.10 -6.57 -3.57
C GLN A 250 5.36 -5.06 -3.71
N GLY A 251 4.34 -4.23 -3.40
CA GLY A 251 4.44 -2.77 -3.54
C GLY A 251 5.59 -2.16 -2.73
N GLU A 252 5.99 -2.79 -1.63
CA GLU A 252 7.19 -2.45 -0.85
C GLU A 252 8.46 -2.43 -1.72
N ASP A 253 8.64 -3.41 -2.60
CA ASP A 253 9.83 -3.52 -3.46
C ASP A 253 9.91 -2.37 -4.47
N VAL A 254 8.76 -1.82 -4.88
CA VAL A 254 8.68 -0.63 -5.74
C VAL A 254 9.15 0.62 -4.98
N VAL A 255 8.74 0.76 -3.71
CA VAL A 255 9.06 1.93 -2.88
C VAL A 255 10.52 1.89 -2.40
N ALA A 256 11.02 0.72 -2.02
CA ALA A 256 12.36 0.56 -1.46
C ALA A 256 13.46 0.64 -2.52
N GLY A 257 13.13 0.51 -3.81
CA GLY A 257 14.12 0.56 -4.91
C GLY A 257 15.12 -0.61 -4.88
N ILE A 258 14.80 -1.69 -4.17
CA ILE A 258 15.64 -2.90 -4.05
C ILE A 258 15.73 -3.60 -5.40
N ARG A 259 14.64 -3.57 -6.18
CA ARG A 259 14.58 -4.12 -7.54
C ARG A 259 14.50 -2.99 -8.55
N THR A 260 15.21 -3.15 -9.66
CA THR A 260 15.10 -2.23 -10.79
C THR A 260 13.71 -2.40 -11.42
N PRO A 261 12.87 -1.35 -11.41
CA PRO A 261 11.56 -1.40 -12.05
C PRO A 261 11.68 -1.63 -13.56
N GLU A 262 10.74 -2.38 -14.11
CA GLU A 262 10.58 -2.58 -15.55
C GLU A 262 9.54 -1.61 -16.11
N ASP A 263 9.52 -1.44 -17.43
CA ASP A 263 8.49 -0.66 -18.09
C ASP A 263 7.12 -1.38 -18.08
N LEU A 264 6.06 -0.61 -18.35
CA LEU A 264 4.71 -1.19 -18.50
C LEU A 264 4.60 -2.12 -19.72
N ASP A 265 5.54 -2.07 -20.67
CA ASP A 265 5.56 -2.97 -21.83
C ASP A 265 5.92 -4.41 -21.39
N THR A 266 6.68 -4.60 -20.31
CA THR A 266 6.84 -5.92 -19.67
C THR A 266 5.48 -6.49 -19.24
N MET A 267 4.63 -5.71 -18.56
CA MET A 267 3.31 -6.16 -18.16
C MET A 267 2.46 -6.55 -19.37
N LYS A 268 2.46 -5.73 -20.42
CA LYS A 268 1.75 -6.00 -21.68
C LYS A 268 2.14 -7.33 -22.31
N ARG A 269 3.43 -7.69 -22.25
CA ARG A 269 3.96 -8.93 -22.83
C ARG A 269 3.64 -10.16 -21.98
N LEU A 270 3.73 -10.05 -20.66
CA LEU A 270 3.60 -11.19 -19.75
C LEU A 270 2.15 -11.44 -19.31
N MET A 271 1.35 -10.38 -19.17
CA MET A 271 -0.01 -10.40 -18.63
C MET A 271 -0.94 -9.53 -19.52
N PRO A 272 -1.13 -9.89 -20.80
CA PRO A 272 -1.80 -9.03 -21.78
C PRO A 272 -3.26 -8.72 -21.42
N GLU A 273 -3.98 -9.66 -20.80
CA GLU A 273 -5.38 -9.46 -20.39
C GLU A 273 -5.48 -8.45 -19.24
N ALA A 274 -4.67 -8.61 -18.18
CA ALA A 274 -4.57 -7.63 -17.09
C ALA A 274 -4.13 -6.24 -17.59
N TYR A 275 -3.23 -6.19 -18.58
CA TYR A 275 -2.78 -4.92 -19.16
C TYR A 275 -3.89 -4.24 -19.97
N ALA A 276 -4.70 -5.01 -20.71
CA ALA A 276 -5.86 -4.47 -21.41
C ALA A 276 -6.90 -3.92 -20.42
N GLU A 277 -7.22 -4.67 -19.36
CA GLU A 277 -8.11 -4.19 -18.28
C GLU A 277 -7.55 -2.92 -17.60
N LEU A 278 -6.23 -2.84 -17.41
CA LEU A 278 -5.58 -1.67 -16.83
C LEU A 278 -5.76 -0.43 -17.70
N ILE A 279 -5.60 -0.54 -19.02
CA ILE A 279 -5.84 0.56 -19.96
C ILE A 279 -7.29 1.03 -19.86
N GLU A 280 -8.26 0.10 -19.86
CA GLU A 280 -9.68 0.42 -19.72
C GLU A 280 -9.96 1.14 -18.39
N ASN A 281 -9.37 0.67 -17.29
CA ASN A 281 -9.50 1.28 -15.97
C ASN A 281 -8.89 2.68 -15.91
N CYS A 282 -7.73 2.91 -16.54
CA CYS A 282 -7.14 4.26 -16.67
C CYS A 282 -8.09 5.22 -17.39
N ASP A 283 -8.70 4.75 -18.47
CA ASP A 283 -9.66 5.48 -19.29
C ASP A 283 -10.95 5.81 -18.50
N ILE A 284 -11.47 4.85 -17.73
CA ILE A 284 -12.61 5.06 -16.81
C ILE A 284 -12.25 6.13 -15.77
N LEU A 285 -11.08 6.01 -15.14
CA LEU A 285 -10.63 6.92 -14.09
C LEU A 285 -10.44 8.35 -14.60
N GLU A 286 -9.79 8.57 -15.74
CA GLU A 286 -9.68 9.93 -16.33
C GLU A 286 -11.07 10.50 -16.66
N ARG A 287 -11.98 9.67 -17.21
CA ARG A 287 -13.33 10.14 -17.55
C ARG A 287 -14.18 10.47 -16.33
N HIS A 288 -14.00 9.73 -15.25
CA HIS A 288 -14.74 9.90 -14.01
C HIS A 288 -14.23 11.10 -13.22
N TYR A 289 -12.93 11.14 -12.95
CA TYR A 289 -12.29 12.18 -12.16
C TYR A 289 -12.00 13.48 -12.92
N LYS A 290 -12.05 13.43 -14.26
CA LYS A 290 -11.77 14.58 -15.13
C LYS A 290 -10.36 15.15 -14.97
N ASP A 291 -9.41 14.28 -14.66
CA ASP A 291 -8.01 14.63 -14.45
C ASP A 291 -7.07 13.44 -14.72
N MET A 292 -5.77 13.72 -14.87
CA MET A 292 -4.72 12.71 -14.91
C MET A 292 -4.56 12.07 -13.53
N MET A 293 -4.47 10.75 -13.51
CA MET A 293 -4.49 9.94 -12.30
C MET A 293 -3.15 9.26 -12.06
N ASP A 294 -2.73 9.27 -10.79
CA ASP A 294 -1.65 8.44 -10.23
C ASP A 294 -2.30 7.21 -9.58
N ILE A 295 -1.91 6.03 -10.05
CA ILE A 295 -2.59 4.75 -9.81
C ILE A 295 -1.57 3.72 -9.31
N GLU A 296 -1.94 3.00 -8.27
CA GLU A 296 -1.24 1.79 -7.82
C GLU A 296 -2.12 0.57 -8.11
N PHE A 297 -1.51 -0.49 -8.64
CA PHE A 297 -2.20 -1.72 -8.99
C PHE A 297 -1.35 -2.97 -8.71
N THR A 298 -2.03 -4.10 -8.57
CA THR A 298 -1.41 -5.42 -8.45
C THR A 298 -2.08 -6.38 -9.40
N VAL A 299 -1.30 -7.24 -10.04
CA VAL A 299 -1.79 -8.41 -10.75
C VAL A 299 -1.49 -9.64 -9.88
N GLN A 300 -2.51 -10.42 -9.57
CA GLN A 300 -2.35 -11.69 -8.88
C GLN A 300 -2.86 -12.80 -9.78
N GLU A 301 -1.96 -13.66 -10.26
CA GLU A 301 -2.29 -14.79 -11.14
C GLU A 301 -3.17 -14.33 -12.32
N GLU A 302 -2.64 -13.38 -13.10
CA GLU A 302 -3.28 -12.77 -14.27
C GLU A 302 -4.50 -11.88 -13.99
N ARG A 303 -5.00 -11.81 -12.74
CA ARG A 303 -6.11 -10.93 -12.37
C ARG A 303 -5.63 -9.56 -11.89
N LEU A 304 -6.12 -8.49 -12.52
CA LEU A 304 -5.83 -7.11 -12.12
C LEU A 304 -6.64 -6.68 -10.89
N TRP A 305 -5.99 -5.90 -10.02
CA TRP A 305 -6.57 -5.25 -8.87
C TRP A 305 -6.09 -3.81 -8.75
N MET A 306 -7.04 -2.89 -8.59
CA MET A 306 -6.81 -1.45 -8.40
C MET A 306 -6.70 -1.15 -6.90
N LEU A 307 -5.52 -0.70 -6.46
CA LEU A 307 -5.22 -0.53 -5.03
C LEU A 307 -5.36 0.92 -4.58
N GLN A 308 -4.98 1.87 -5.42
CA GLN A 308 -5.07 3.29 -5.11
C GLN A 308 -5.24 4.09 -6.39
N CYS A 309 -6.00 5.18 -6.30
CA CYS A 309 -5.98 6.23 -7.31
C CYS A 309 -6.06 7.59 -6.62
N ARG A 310 -5.34 8.57 -7.16
CA ARG A 310 -5.43 9.97 -6.75
C ARG A 310 -5.08 10.86 -7.94
N THR A 311 -5.40 12.15 -7.85
CA THR A 311 -4.92 13.13 -8.84
C THR A 311 -3.40 13.11 -8.87
N GLY A 312 -2.83 12.90 -10.06
CA GLY A 312 -1.38 12.76 -10.20
C GLY A 312 -0.66 14.09 -10.07
N LYS A 313 0.35 14.14 -9.19
CA LYS A 313 1.29 15.26 -9.11
C LYS A 313 2.04 15.41 -10.43
N ARG A 314 2.33 16.63 -10.83
CA ARG A 314 2.89 16.95 -12.15
C ARG A 314 3.69 18.25 -12.12
N THR A 315 4.52 18.47 -13.13
CA THR A 315 5.23 19.73 -13.33
C THR A 315 4.29 20.81 -13.88
N GLY A 316 4.72 22.07 -13.82
CA GLY A 316 4.00 23.17 -14.46
C GLY A 316 3.73 22.95 -15.94
N LYS A 317 4.73 22.45 -16.67
CA LYS A 317 4.62 22.09 -18.08
C LYS A 317 3.59 20.98 -18.29
N GLY A 318 3.64 19.93 -17.47
CA GLY A 318 2.69 18.82 -17.51
C GLY A 318 1.27 19.29 -17.24
N ALA A 319 1.06 20.11 -16.20
CA ALA A 319 -0.25 20.65 -15.84
C ALA A 319 -0.91 21.43 -16.99
N VAL A 320 -0.18 22.36 -17.60
CA VAL A 320 -0.71 23.17 -18.72
C VAL A 320 -1.03 22.31 -19.93
N LYS A 321 -0.12 21.40 -20.32
CA LYS A 321 -0.37 20.52 -21.47
C LYS A 321 -1.58 19.62 -21.24
N ILE A 322 -1.67 18.97 -20.08
CA ILE A 322 -2.79 18.07 -19.75
C ILE A 322 -4.12 18.84 -19.76
N ALA A 323 -4.18 20.02 -19.15
CA ALA A 323 -5.39 20.84 -19.12
C ALA A 323 -5.87 21.23 -20.53
N VAL A 324 -4.94 21.63 -21.42
CA VAL A 324 -5.25 21.99 -22.81
C VAL A 324 -5.69 20.76 -23.62
N ASP A 325 -5.00 19.63 -23.48
CA ASP A 325 -5.33 18.39 -24.17
C ASP A 325 -6.73 17.90 -23.74
N MET A 326 -7.04 17.89 -22.44
CA MET A 326 -8.35 17.44 -21.93
C MET A 326 -9.52 18.34 -22.38
N VAL A 327 -9.31 19.63 -22.59
CA VAL A 327 -10.32 20.50 -23.23
C VAL A 327 -10.49 20.14 -24.70
N SER A 328 -9.38 19.89 -25.40
CA SER A 328 -9.40 19.53 -26.83
C SER A 328 -10.07 18.17 -27.07
N GLU A 329 -9.91 17.24 -26.13
CA GLU A 329 -10.58 15.93 -26.09
C GLU A 329 -12.06 16.02 -25.69
N GLY A 330 -12.56 17.21 -25.29
CA GLY A 330 -13.93 17.40 -24.81
C GLY A 330 -14.20 16.77 -23.43
N LEU A 331 -13.15 16.42 -22.69
CA LEU A 331 -13.28 15.78 -21.38
C LEU A 331 -13.68 16.79 -20.30
N VAL A 332 -13.17 18.02 -20.41
CA VAL A 332 -13.45 19.13 -19.49
C VAL A 332 -13.72 20.44 -20.24
N ASP A 333 -14.44 21.36 -19.60
CA ASP A 333 -14.61 22.71 -20.12
C ASP A 333 -13.45 23.64 -19.72
N LYS A 334 -13.36 24.81 -20.37
CA LYS A 334 -12.31 25.80 -20.07
C LYS A 334 -12.33 26.28 -18.61
N LYS A 335 -13.50 26.28 -17.96
CA LYS A 335 -13.64 26.71 -16.56
C LYS A 335 -13.11 25.67 -15.57
N SER A 336 -13.20 24.40 -15.90
CA SER A 336 -12.58 23.33 -15.13
C SER A 336 -11.08 23.29 -15.39
N ALA A 337 -10.65 23.46 -16.64
CA ALA A 337 -9.24 23.43 -17.02
C ALA A 337 -8.36 24.46 -16.28
N ILE A 338 -8.88 25.67 -16.01
CA ILE A 338 -8.15 26.67 -15.21
C ILE A 338 -7.87 26.21 -13.77
N LYS A 339 -8.65 25.28 -13.21
CA LYS A 339 -8.43 24.74 -11.85
C LYS A 339 -7.40 23.61 -11.82
N MET A 340 -7.07 23.04 -12.98
CA MET A 340 -6.06 21.98 -13.10
C MET A 340 -4.62 22.52 -13.06
N VAL A 341 -4.46 23.84 -13.17
CA VAL A 341 -3.16 24.53 -13.12
C VAL A 341 -3.10 25.38 -11.86
N GLU A 342 -2.45 24.87 -10.82
CA GLU A 342 -2.19 25.59 -9.57
C GLU A 342 -1.29 26.82 -9.79
N PRO A 343 -1.36 27.84 -8.90
CA PRO A 343 -0.46 28.99 -8.98
C PRO A 343 1.02 28.59 -9.00
N GLN A 344 1.44 27.58 -8.21
CA GLN A 344 2.82 27.10 -8.21
C GLN A 344 3.21 26.42 -9.53
N HIS A 345 2.27 25.81 -10.26
CA HIS A 345 2.54 25.25 -11.58
C HIS A 345 2.91 26.34 -12.59
N LEU A 346 2.25 27.50 -12.52
CA LEU A 346 2.58 28.62 -13.40
C LEU A 346 3.91 29.27 -13.01
N ASP A 347 4.19 29.39 -11.71
CA ASP A 347 5.45 29.92 -11.20
C ASP A 347 6.67 29.18 -11.74
N GLN A 348 6.62 27.84 -11.79
CA GLN A 348 7.66 26.98 -12.39
C GLN A 348 7.94 27.24 -13.87
N LEU A 349 6.99 27.84 -14.60
CA LEU A 349 7.16 28.19 -16.01
C LEU A 349 7.70 29.60 -16.21
N LEU A 350 7.56 30.46 -15.19
CA LEU A 350 7.96 31.86 -15.22
C LEU A 350 9.35 32.09 -14.63
N HIS A 351 9.84 31.16 -13.81
CA HIS A 351 11.10 31.28 -13.09
C HIS A 351 12.02 30.06 -13.33
N PRO A 352 13.35 30.26 -13.43
CA PRO A 352 14.32 29.18 -13.59
C PRO A 352 14.37 28.16 -12.46
#